data_AF-A0A7Y5SVU1-F1
#
_entry.id   AF-A0A7Y5SVU1-F1
#
_cell.length_a   1.000
_cell.length_b   1.000
_cell.length_c   1.000
_cell.angle_alpha   90.00
_cell.angle_beta   90.00
_cell.angle_gamma   90.00
#
_symmetry.space_group_name_H-M   'P 1'
#
loop_
_entity.id
_entity.type
_entity.pdbx_description
1 polymer ?
#
loop_
_entity_poly.entity_id
_entity_poly.type
_entity_poly.pdbx_seq_one_letter_code
_entity_poly.pdbx_strand_id
1 'polypeptide(L)'
;MFAGGSFSQAGGVSANRIALWDGVAWSSINAALTPAQLTPRVHAMAVMPNGDLIVAGHFGGAGGITTNHIARWNGTTWSSLGGGVSGASSGNNPAVFSLLALPDGDLIVGGEFTTAGSTPAMRIARWDGEAWHALGAGFGSLSSYTPVYGLALAPSGAIIAGGQFLNSGALGLGCIASWNGSAWSALSTGMTNSGSPAIVRALAFESDGALIAAGRFNLAGGVAARSIARWNGVAWASVGGNVGSLPQHEVVALALSPSGEITVGGTFDSVAGSPASAIARWNGSTWSTFLGGVSTGTVTTPSVSSLLLLPGGELLASGTFLFAGGNPATRFARWTDTGMPMVMREPATPEPACHEAMSYSVTLAGGYAQASPSWQIEDPHAANTWLDLVDGPIMVHGEHIASAAGADTIALEITPHTSFAPTRVRCAISNTCGITYTEPSTLETTCTPSCLADFNRSGGTPDDADVDAFFDAWSQGLDSADINASGGTPDDADVDYFFERWNAGC
;
A
#
# COMPACT_ATOMS: atom_id res chain seq x y z
N MET A 1 -1.44 -0.31 -16.59
CA MET A 1 -1.70 0.85 -15.69
C MET A 1 -0.63 1.91 -15.93
N PHE A 2 -0.98 3.20 -15.92
CA PHE A 2 -0.01 4.30 -15.98
C PHE A 2 0.18 4.94 -14.61
N ALA A 3 1.41 5.31 -14.27
CA ALA A 3 1.73 6.12 -13.10
C ALA A 3 2.38 7.43 -13.55
N GLY A 4 1.90 8.54 -12.98
CA GLY A 4 2.40 9.89 -13.22
C GLY A 4 2.72 10.57 -11.90
N GLY A 5 3.79 11.36 -11.83
CA GLY A 5 4.08 12.14 -10.63
C GLY A 5 5.36 12.96 -10.69
N SER A 6 6.07 13.03 -9.55
CA SER A 6 7.36 13.74 -9.39
C SER A 6 8.57 12.78 -9.29
N PHE A 7 8.42 11.51 -9.66
CA PHE A 7 9.44 10.46 -9.52
C PHE A 7 10.38 10.34 -10.72
N SER A 8 11.61 9.86 -10.51
CA SER A 8 12.60 9.58 -11.58
C SER A 8 12.82 8.09 -11.83
N GLN A 9 12.25 7.24 -10.99
CA GLN A 9 12.32 5.79 -11.09
C GLN A 9 11.00 5.15 -10.67
N ALA A 10 10.70 3.98 -11.24
CA ALA A 10 9.59 3.11 -10.86
C ALA A 10 10.08 1.67 -10.85
N GLY A 11 10.05 0.99 -9.70
CA GLY A 11 10.51 -0.40 -9.56
C GLY A 11 11.95 -0.64 -10.05
N GLY A 12 12.87 0.31 -9.78
CA GLY A 12 14.27 0.26 -10.25
C GLY A 12 14.48 0.71 -11.70
N VAL A 13 13.41 0.85 -12.49
CA VAL A 13 13.48 1.35 -13.88
C VAL A 13 13.54 2.87 -13.90
N SER A 14 14.47 3.45 -14.67
CA SER A 14 14.53 4.89 -14.89
C SER A 14 13.31 5.35 -15.69
N ALA A 15 12.42 6.10 -15.04
CA ALA A 15 11.15 6.54 -15.58
C ALA A 15 10.96 8.01 -15.23
N ASN A 16 11.04 8.89 -16.23
CA ASN A 16 11.01 10.34 -16.04
C ASN A 16 9.57 10.81 -15.86
N ARG A 17 9.05 10.70 -14.62
CA ARG A 17 7.74 11.20 -14.16
C ARG A 17 6.53 10.45 -14.70
N ILE A 18 6.72 9.55 -15.66
CA ILE A 18 5.68 8.68 -16.23
C ILE A 18 6.25 7.25 -16.33
N ALA A 19 5.50 6.26 -15.85
CA ALA A 19 5.84 4.85 -15.96
C ALA A 19 4.61 4.03 -16.37
N LEU A 20 4.84 2.92 -17.08
CA LEU A 20 3.83 1.96 -17.48
C LEU A 20 4.04 0.66 -16.71
N TRP A 21 2.98 0.15 -16.10
CA TRP A 21 2.91 -1.18 -15.50
C TRP A 21 2.09 -2.10 -16.39
N ASP A 22 2.68 -3.22 -16.82
CA ASP A 22 2.05 -4.21 -17.70
C ASP A 22 1.36 -5.37 -16.94
N GLY A 23 1.46 -5.39 -15.61
CA GLY A 23 0.99 -6.49 -14.76
C GLY A 23 2.12 -7.25 -14.09
N VAL A 24 3.34 -7.18 -14.64
CA VAL A 24 4.53 -7.93 -14.19
C VAL A 24 5.69 -6.99 -13.87
N ALA A 25 5.92 -5.97 -14.69
CA ALA A 25 7.06 -5.07 -14.56
C ALA A 25 6.71 -3.62 -14.89
N TRP A 26 7.49 -2.71 -14.31
CA TRP A 26 7.49 -1.30 -14.70
C TRP A 26 8.35 -1.12 -15.93
N SER A 27 7.91 -0.26 -16.84
CA SER A 27 8.67 0.21 -17.99
C SER A 27 8.56 1.72 -18.11
N SER A 28 9.56 2.33 -18.73
CA SER A 28 9.46 3.74 -19.13
C SER A 28 8.67 3.84 -20.43
N ILE A 29 7.83 4.86 -20.49
CA ILE A 29 7.33 5.35 -21.78
C ILE A 29 8.39 6.31 -22.28
N ASN A 30 8.70 6.31 -23.58
CA ASN A 30 9.70 7.14 -24.24
C ASN A 30 9.41 8.65 -24.08
N ALA A 31 9.55 9.16 -22.86
CA ALA A 31 9.02 10.41 -22.39
C ALA A 31 10.04 11.02 -21.43
N ALA A 32 11.03 11.71 -22.00
CA ALA A 32 11.75 12.70 -21.22
C ALA A 32 10.84 13.93 -21.07
N LEU A 33 10.06 14.04 -19.99
CA LEU A 33 9.40 15.31 -19.67
C LEU A 33 10.49 16.36 -19.44
N THR A 34 10.39 17.48 -20.17
CA THR A 34 11.33 18.58 -20.06
C THR A 34 10.75 19.70 -19.17
N PRO A 35 11.59 20.41 -18.41
CA PRO A 35 11.14 21.55 -17.60
C PRO A 35 10.50 22.67 -18.43
N ALA A 36 9.46 23.30 -17.89
CA ALA A 36 9.02 24.62 -18.35
C ALA A 36 9.86 25.72 -17.69
N GLN A 37 9.98 25.65 -16.35
CA GLN A 37 10.77 26.57 -15.50
C GLN A 37 11.25 25.91 -14.19
N LEU A 38 10.49 24.94 -13.68
CA LEU A 38 10.78 24.16 -12.46
C LEU A 38 10.89 22.67 -12.78
N THR A 39 11.20 21.85 -11.77
CA THR A 39 11.19 20.40 -11.90
C THR A 39 9.86 19.89 -12.46
N PRO A 40 9.87 19.07 -13.54
CA PRO A 40 8.67 18.55 -14.14
C PRO A 40 7.82 17.74 -13.14
N ARG A 41 6.51 17.93 -13.19
CA ARG A 41 5.53 17.17 -12.40
C ARG A 41 4.32 16.84 -13.25
N VAL A 42 3.89 15.59 -13.20
CA VAL A 42 2.56 15.18 -13.68
C VAL A 42 1.58 15.33 -12.53
N HIS A 43 0.48 16.04 -12.78
CA HIS A 43 -0.59 16.24 -11.80
C HIS A 43 -1.86 15.46 -12.19
N ALA A 44 -2.11 15.28 -13.48
CA ALA A 44 -3.28 14.58 -13.97
C ALA A 44 -2.95 13.73 -15.19
N MET A 45 -3.66 12.62 -15.33
CA MET A 45 -3.65 11.77 -16.51
C MET A 45 -5.08 11.34 -16.82
N ALA A 46 -5.41 11.22 -18.10
CA ALA A 46 -6.69 10.69 -18.55
C ALA A 46 -6.49 9.84 -19.80
N VAL A 47 -7.25 8.76 -19.92
CA VAL A 47 -7.31 7.97 -21.16
C VAL A 47 -8.56 8.42 -21.92
N MET A 48 -8.37 8.86 -23.15
CA MET A 48 -9.45 9.28 -24.04
C MET A 48 -10.23 8.06 -24.56
N PRO A 49 -11.49 8.21 -25.01
CA PRO A 49 -12.27 7.09 -25.56
C PRO A 49 -11.61 6.33 -26.72
N ASN A 50 -10.73 7.00 -27.47
CA ASN A 50 -9.97 6.41 -28.56
C ASN A 50 -8.69 5.66 -28.10
N GLY A 51 -8.43 5.59 -26.79
CA GLY A 51 -7.28 4.89 -26.19
C GLY A 51 -6.03 5.75 -25.99
N ASP A 52 -6.02 7.01 -26.43
CA ASP A 52 -4.88 7.88 -26.21
C ASP A 52 -4.71 8.26 -24.73
N LEU A 53 -3.48 8.38 -24.28
CA LEU A 53 -3.15 8.91 -22.96
C LEU A 53 -2.91 10.43 -23.06
N ILE A 54 -3.64 11.20 -22.26
CA ILE A 54 -3.34 12.60 -21.99
C ILE A 54 -2.60 12.69 -20.67
N VAL A 55 -1.48 13.41 -20.68
CA VAL A 55 -0.69 13.71 -19.49
C VAL A 55 -0.62 15.21 -19.32
N ALA A 56 -0.90 15.70 -18.11
CA ALA A 56 -0.91 17.13 -17.83
C ALA A 56 -0.34 17.46 -16.45
N GLY A 57 0.20 18.67 -16.31
CA GLY A 57 0.87 19.09 -15.10
C GLY A 57 1.74 20.33 -15.28
N HIS A 58 2.88 20.33 -14.58
CA HIS A 58 3.88 21.39 -14.68
C HIS A 58 5.11 20.87 -15.44
N PHE A 59 5.13 21.01 -16.76
CA PHE A 59 6.25 20.65 -17.63
C PHE A 59 6.18 21.41 -18.97
N GLY A 60 7.31 21.57 -19.65
CA GLY A 60 7.42 22.33 -20.91
C GLY A 60 7.24 21.48 -22.15
N GLY A 61 7.70 20.23 -22.11
CA GLY A 61 7.65 19.32 -23.25
C GLY A 61 7.63 17.85 -22.86
N ALA A 62 7.34 17.00 -23.85
CA ALA A 62 7.31 15.55 -23.74
C ALA A 62 7.91 14.94 -25.02
N GLY A 63 8.76 13.91 -24.90
CA GLY A 63 9.32 13.22 -26.07
C GLY A 63 10.11 14.11 -27.03
N GLY A 64 10.74 15.18 -26.52
CA GLY A 64 11.53 16.13 -27.33
C GLY A 64 10.73 17.22 -28.04
N ILE A 65 9.40 17.26 -27.89
CA ILE A 65 8.56 18.33 -28.43
C ILE A 65 8.02 19.25 -27.32
N THR A 66 7.81 20.52 -27.64
CA THR A 66 7.15 21.48 -26.75
C THR A 66 5.64 21.20 -26.71
N THR A 67 5.08 21.04 -25.52
CA THR A 67 3.68 20.67 -25.33
C THR A 67 2.93 21.60 -24.38
N ASN A 68 3.64 22.46 -23.64
CA ASN A 68 3.07 23.47 -22.75
C ASN A 68 2.02 22.87 -21.78
N HIS A 69 2.51 22.14 -20.78
CA HIS A 69 1.73 21.64 -19.63
C HIS A 69 0.71 20.53 -19.93
N ILE A 70 0.48 20.18 -21.21
CA ILE A 70 -0.41 19.08 -21.60
C ILE A 70 0.08 18.39 -22.87
N ALA A 71 0.19 17.06 -22.85
CA ALA A 71 0.70 16.25 -23.95
C ALA A 71 -0.19 15.03 -24.20
N ARG A 72 -0.29 14.62 -25.47
CA ARG A 72 -1.02 13.43 -25.92
C ARG A 72 -0.05 12.36 -26.39
N TRP A 73 -0.26 11.14 -25.94
CA TRP A 73 0.45 9.93 -26.36
C TRP A 73 -0.53 8.94 -26.99
N ASN A 74 -0.30 8.59 -28.25
CA ASN A 74 -1.15 7.66 -29.02
C ASN A 74 -0.69 6.20 -28.97
N GLY A 75 0.18 5.85 -28.01
CA GLY A 75 0.83 4.53 -27.95
C GLY A 75 2.20 4.47 -28.64
N THR A 76 2.53 5.42 -29.52
CA THR A 76 3.81 5.40 -30.30
C THR A 76 4.54 6.75 -30.35
N THR A 77 3.82 7.87 -30.39
CA THR A 77 4.39 9.21 -30.54
C THR A 77 3.70 10.22 -29.62
N TRP A 78 4.48 11.19 -29.13
CA TRP A 78 3.96 12.36 -28.41
C TRP A 78 3.48 13.43 -29.38
N SER A 79 2.41 14.14 -29.00
CA SER A 79 1.88 15.31 -29.71
C SER A 79 1.41 16.37 -28.71
N SER A 80 1.45 17.64 -29.11
CA SER A 80 0.83 18.74 -28.35
C SER A 80 -0.67 18.82 -28.64
N LEU A 81 -1.46 19.41 -27.72
CA LEU A 81 -2.88 19.67 -27.93
C LEU A 81 -3.09 21.16 -28.20
N GLY A 82 -3.25 21.55 -29.47
CA GLY A 82 -3.61 22.93 -29.83
C GLY A 82 -2.70 24.02 -29.25
N GLY A 83 -1.40 23.73 -29.10
CA GLY A 83 -0.42 24.64 -28.48
C GLY A 83 -0.34 24.59 -26.94
N GLY A 84 -1.15 23.75 -26.30
CA GLY A 84 -1.20 23.53 -24.84
C GLY A 84 -1.87 24.68 -24.08
N VAL A 85 -1.49 24.86 -22.81
CA VAL A 85 -2.01 25.97 -21.97
C VAL A 85 -0.89 26.90 -21.53
N SER A 86 -1.21 28.16 -21.28
CA SER A 86 -0.23 29.17 -20.87
C SER A 86 -0.85 30.29 -20.04
N GLY A 87 0.03 31.14 -19.51
CA GLY A 87 -0.32 32.23 -18.60
C GLY A 87 -0.80 31.73 -17.25
N ALA A 88 -0.67 32.54 -16.21
CA ALA A 88 -1.12 32.23 -14.86
C ALA A 88 -1.40 33.54 -14.11
N SER A 89 -1.98 33.45 -12.91
CA SER A 89 -2.03 34.59 -12.01
C SER A 89 -0.64 35.12 -11.69
N SER A 90 -0.55 36.43 -11.39
CA SER A 90 0.72 37.11 -11.15
C SER A 90 1.61 36.39 -10.13
N GLY A 91 2.83 36.03 -10.54
CA GLY A 91 3.82 35.36 -9.69
C GLY A 91 3.67 33.84 -9.60
N ASN A 92 2.69 33.25 -10.30
CA ASN A 92 2.50 31.80 -10.36
C ASN A 92 2.90 31.23 -11.73
N ASN A 93 3.08 29.91 -11.77
CA ASN A 93 3.38 29.18 -13.00
C ASN A 93 2.13 28.42 -13.49
N PRO A 94 1.92 28.35 -14.81
CA PRO A 94 0.85 27.56 -15.37
C PRO A 94 1.00 26.08 -15.01
N ALA A 95 -0.12 25.43 -14.69
CA ALA A 95 -0.20 24.00 -14.48
C ALA A 95 -1.62 23.51 -14.69
N VAL A 96 -1.76 22.33 -15.28
CA VAL A 96 -3.03 21.61 -15.35
C VAL A 96 -3.09 20.64 -14.17
N PHE A 97 -4.13 20.73 -13.35
CA PHE A 97 -4.31 19.89 -12.16
C PHE A 97 -5.38 18.83 -12.32
N SER A 98 -6.29 18.98 -13.28
CA SER A 98 -7.39 18.04 -13.52
C SER A 98 -7.69 17.88 -15.01
N LEU A 99 -8.08 16.68 -15.38
CA LEU A 99 -8.49 16.28 -16.73
C LEU A 99 -9.78 15.48 -16.63
N LEU A 100 -10.71 15.72 -17.55
CA LEU A 100 -11.93 14.93 -17.69
C LEU A 100 -12.15 14.64 -19.18
N ALA A 101 -11.87 13.40 -19.57
CA ALA A 101 -12.22 12.88 -20.89
C ALA A 101 -13.73 12.62 -20.94
N LEU A 102 -14.39 13.16 -21.96
CA LEU A 102 -15.83 13.02 -22.17
C LEU A 102 -16.13 11.89 -23.16
N PRO A 103 -17.32 11.26 -23.09
CA PRO A 103 -17.68 10.14 -23.97
C PRO A 103 -17.72 10.49 -25.47
N ASP A 104 -17.94 11.75 -25.81
CA ASP A 104 -17.95 12.28 -27.18
C ASP A 104 -16.53 12.49 -27.76
N GLY A 105 -15.48 12.25 -26.96
CA GLY A 105 -14.08 12.43 -27.37
C GLY A 105 -13.51 13.79 -27.00
N ASP A 106 -14.29 14.66 -26.37
CA ASP A 106 -13.83 15.93 -25.85
C ASP A 106 -12.99 15.78 -24.57
N LEU A 107 -12.18 16.79 -24.28
CA LEU A 107 -11.40 16.87 -23.06
C LEU A 107 -11.66 18.20 -22.34
N ILE A 108 -12.07 18.13 -21.09
CA ILE A 108 -12.10 19.28 -20.18
C ILE A 108 -10.80 19.31 -19.40
N VAL A 109 -10.17 20.48 -19.35
CA VAL A 109 -8.93 20.71 -18.59
C VAL A 109 -9.18 21.76 -17.52
N GLY A 110 -8.70 21.49 -16.31
CA GLY A 110 -8.81 22.38 -15.16
C GLY A 110 -7.45 22.59 -14.51
N GLY A 111 -7.13 23.82 -14.11
CA GLY A 111 -5.83 24.10 -13.51
C GLY A 111 -5.62 25.56 -13.10
N GLU A 112 -4.36 25.95 -12.98
CA GLU A 112 -3.94 27.35 -12.96
C GLU A 112 -3.41 27.69 -14.35
N PHE A 113 -4.25 28.34 -15.17
CA PHE A 113 -3.84 28.94 -16.43
C PHE A 113 -4.80 30.07 -16.83
N THR A 114 -4.41 30.90 -17.79
CA THR A 114 -5.25 32.01 -18.28
C THR A 114 -5.54 31.93 -19.78
N THR A 115 -4.83 31.06 -20.51
CA THR A 115 -4.99 30.86 -21.95
C THR A 115 -4.84 29.39 -22.32
N ALA A 116 -5.69 28.90 -23.23
CA ALA A 116 -5.57 27.57 -23.85
C ALA A 116 -5.39 27.75 -25.36
N GLY A 117 -4.23 27.35 -25.88
CA GLY A 117 -3.79 27.74 -27.22
C GLY A 117 -3.76 29.26 -27.39
N SER A 118 -4.54 29.79 -28.33
CA SER A 118 -4.78 31.23 -28.51
C SER A 118 -6.07 31.73 -27.85
N THR A 119 -6.83 30.86 -27.20
CA THR A 119 -8.14 31.17 -26.61
C THR A 119 -7.97 31.62 -25.15
N PRO A 120 -8.38 32.84 -24.78
CA PRO A 120 -8.44 33.25 -23.37
C PRO A 120 -9.41 32.35 -22.60
N ALA A 121 -8.90 31.62 -21.62
CA ALA A 121 -9.66 30.64 -20.85
C ALA A 121 -9.15 30.63 -19.42
N MET A 122 -9.93 31.19 -18.50
CA MET A 122 -9.51 31.31 -17.10
C MET A 122 -9.72 29.98 -16.38
N ARG A 123 -8.63 29.21 -16.23
CA ARG A 123 -8.51 28.01 -15.38
C ARG A 123 -9.34 26.79 -15.79
N ILE A 124 -10.19 26.93 -16.79
CA ILE A 124 -10.98 25.84 -17.36
C ILE A 124 -11.17 26.03 -18.87
N ALA A 125 -10.97 24.97 -19.65
CA ALA A 125 -11.15 24.95 -21.10
C ALA A 125 -11.61 23.58 -21.60
N ARG A 126 -12.23 23.53 -22.79
CA ARG A 126 -12.65 22.32 -23.52
C ARG A 126 -11.83 22.20 -24.79
N TRP A 127 -11.31 21.01 -25.06
CA TRP A 127 -10.68 20.63 -26.34
C TRP A 127 -11.59 19.66 -27.06
N ASP A 128 -12.00 20.01 -28.27
CA ASP A 128 -12.93 19.23 -29.10
C ASP A 128 -12.25 18.31 -30.12
N GLY A 129 -10.92 18.19 -30.05
CA GLY A 129 -10.12 17.48 -31.04
C GLY A 129 -9.41 18.40 -32.03
N GLU A 130 -9.89 19.64 -32.20
CA GLU A 130 -9.35 20.60 -33.18
C GLU A 130 -9.00 21.96 -32.56
N ALA A 131 -9.81 22.45 -31.63
CA ALA A 131 -9.70 23.78 -31.06
C ALA A 131 -9.99 23.83 -29.55
N TRP A 132 -9.40 24.83 -28.89
CA TRP A 132 -9.68 25.17 -27.50
C TRP A 132 -10.86 26.14 -27.39
N HIS A 133 -11.81 25.79 -26.53
CA HIS A 133 -12.98 26.60 -26.20
C HIS A 133 -12.99 26.97 -24.72
N ALA A 134 -13.32 28.23 -24.42
CA ALA A 134 -13.55 28.67 -23.04
C ALA A 134 -14.91 28.18 -22.53
N LEU A 135 -15.01 27.85 -21.23
CA LEU A 135 -16.30 27.54 -20.58
C LEU A 135 -16.78 28.76 -19.78
N GLY A 136 -17.65 29.54 -20.41
CA GLY A 136 -18.16 30.79 -19.83
C GLY A 136 -17.03 31.79 -19.56
N ALA A 137 -17.12 32.51 -18.45
CA ALA A 137 -16.07 33.44 -18.02
C ALA A 137 -14.84 32.74 -17.39
N GLY A 138 -14.88 31.41 -17.23
CA GLY A 138 -13.93 30.67 -16.41
C GLY A 138 -14.01 31.05 -14.93
N PHE A 139 -12.91 30.93 -14.19
CA PHE A 139 -12.91 31.09 -12.74
C PHE A 139 -11.90 32.12 -12.21
N GLY A 140 -12.33 32.93 -11.24
CA GLY A 140 -11.48 33.89 -10.51
C GLY A 140 -11.01 35.07 -11.35
N SER A 141 -9.84 35.64 -11.00
CA SER A 141 -9.21 36.78 -11.67
C SER A 141 -7.74 36.53 -11.97
N LEU A 142 -7.09 37.45 -12.70
CA LEU A 142 -5.65 37.39 -13.01
C LEU A 142 -4.74 37.65 -11.80
N SER A 143 -5.27 38.17 -10.69
CA SER A 143 -4.49 38.48 -9.48
C SER A 143 -4.65 37.45 -8.36
N SER A 144 -5.56 36.49 -8.51
CA SER A 144 -5.90 35.53 -7.46
C SER A 144 -5.56 34.11 -7.90
N TYR A 145 -4.82 33.35 -7.10
CA TYR A 145 -4.54 31.94 -7.36
C TYR A 145 -5.76 31.08 -6.96
N THR A 146 -6.55 30.64 -7.93
CA THR A 146 -7.81 29.92 -7.70
C THR A 146 -8.00 28.70 -8.61
N PRO A 147 -7.04 27.78 -8.66
CA PRO A 147 -7.04 26.65 -9.59
C PRO A 147 -8.26 25.72 -9.44
N VAL A 148 -8.53 24.98 -10.51
CA VAL A 148 -9.47 23.85 -10.54
C VAL A 148 -8.70 22.55 -10.30
N TYR A 149 -9.00 21.85 -9.20
CA TYR A 149 -8.31 20.61 -8.80
C TYR A 149 -9.12 19.35 -9.11
N GLY A 150 -10.44 19.45 -9.19
CA GLY A 150 -11.33 18.32 -9.45
C GLY A 150 -12.29 18.60 -10.59
N LEU A 151 -12.49 17.60 -11.44
CA LEU A 151 -13.51 17.58 -12.49
C LEU A 151 -14.26 16.26 -12.43
N ALA A 152 -15.57 16.28 -12.63
CA ALA A 152 -16.39 15.08 -12.74
C ALA A 152 -17.53 15.29 -13.74
N LEU A 153 -17.90 14.23 -14.46
CA LEU A 153 -19.08 14.21 -15.33
C LEU A 153 -20.27 13.64 -14.55
N ALA A 154 -21.34 14.43 -14.42
CA ALA A 154 -22.57 14.00 -13.81
C ALA A 154 -23.33 13.02 -14.73
N PRO A 155 -24.17 12.12 -14.20
CA PRO A 155 -25.04 11.25 -15.00
C PRO A 155 -25.97 12.01 -15.95
N SER A 156 -26.29 13.27 -15.64
CA SER A 156 -27.08 14.17 -16.51
C SER A 156 -26.29 14.74 -17.70
N GLY A 157 -24.98 14.51 -17.77
CA GLY A 157 -24.07 15.15 -18.74
C GLY A 157 -23.50 16.50 -18.28
N ALA A 158 -23.90 17.01 -17.11
CA ALA A 158 -23.33 18.24 -16.56
C ALA A 158 -21.88 18.03 -16.10
N ILE A 159 -21.01 19.02 -16.31
CA ILE A 159 -19.64 18.99 -15.81
C ILE A 159 -19.59 19.66 -14.43
N ILE A 160 -19.05 18.97 -13.43
CA ILE A 160 -18.80 19.54 -12.11
C ILE A 160 -17.33 19.93 -12.01
N ALA A 161 -17.07 21.16 -11.60
CA ALA A 161 -15.74 21.66 -11.29
C ALA A 161 -15.61 21.92 -9.79
N GLY A 162 -14.46 21.53 -9.21
CA GLY A 162 -14.09 21.76 -7.83
C GLY A 162 -12.69 22.36 -7.74
N GLY A 163 -12.49 23.34 -6.85
CA GLY A 163 -11.20 24.01 -6.74
C GLY A 163 -11.10 25.00 -5.60
N GLN A 164 -10.34 26.07 -5.83
CA GLN A 164 -10.17 27.23 -4.92
C GLN A 164 -10.94 28.48 -5.37
N PHE A 165 -11.70 28.38 -6.46
CA PHE A 165 -12.40 29.52 -7.04
C PHE A 165 -13.64 29.91 -6.24
N LEU A 166 -13.92 31.21 -6.16
CA LEU A 166 -15.11 31.72 -5.47
C LEU A 166 -16.17 32.20 -6.44
N ASN A 167 -15.81 32.44 -7.70
CA ASN A 167 -16.69 33.08 -8.68
C ASN A 167 -16.37 32.67 -10.13
N SER A 168 -17.38 32.81 -10.99
CA SER A 168 -17.26 32.84 -12.45
C SER A 168 -17.90 34.12 -12.98
N GLY A 169 -17.09 35.06 -13.46
CA GLY A 169 -17.56 36.42 -13.70
C GLY A 169 -18.13 37.04 -12.41
N ALA A 170 -19.38 37.52 -12.47
CA ALA A 170 -20.10 38.06 -11.32
C ALA A 170 -20.83 37.01 -10.46
N LEU A 171 -20.90 35.74 -10.89
CA LEU A 171 -21.59 34.68 -10.18
C LEU A 171 -20.72 34.13 -9.04
N GLY A 172 -21.22 34.15 -7.80
CA GLY A 172 -20.59 33.46 -6.66
C GLY A 172 -20.89 31.96 -6.66
N LEU A 173 -19.86 31.13 -6.40
CA LEU A 173 -19.93 29.66 -6.53
C LEU A 173 -19.53 28.92 -5.24
N GLY A 174 -18.51 29.41 -4.52
CA GLY A 174 -18.02 28.76 -3.30
C GLY A 174 -17.27 27.45 -3.56
N CYS A 175 -16.19 27.49 -4.36
CA CYS A 175 -15.27 26.37 -4.64
C CYS A 175 -15.83 25.17 -5.41
N ILE A 176 -17.10 25.19 -5.81
CA ILE A 176 -17.74 24.13 -6.59
C ILE A 176 -18.79 24.71 -7.54
N ALA A 177 -18.88 24.18 -8.75
CA ALA A 177 -19.80 24.66 -9.78
C ALA A 177 -20.25 23.55 -10.74
N SER A 178 -21.45 23.70 -11.31
CA SER A 178 -21.99 22.82 -12.34
C SER A 178 -22.13 23.56 -13.68
N TRP A 179 -21.71 22.94 -14.77
CA TRP A 179 -21.84 23.44 -16.13
C TRP A 179 -22.88 22.63 -16.89
N ASN A 180 -23.88 23.31 -17.43
CA ASN A 180 -24.99 22.70 -18.16
C ASN A 180 -24.79 22.66 -19.69
N GLY A 181 -23.59 22.98 -20.19
CA GLY A 181 -23.31 23.15 -21.62
C GLY A 181 -23.23 24.62 -22.08
N SER A 182 -23.74 25.56 -21.29
CA SER A 182 -23.79 26.99 -21.65
C SER A 182 -23.46 27.95 -20.52
N ALA A 183 -23.77 27.60 -19.27
CA ALA A 183 -23.53 28.44 -18.12
C ALA A 183 -23.13 27.63 -16.88
N TRP A 184 -22.33 28.26 -16.02
CA TRP A 184 -22.01 27.77 -14.68
C TRP A 184 -23.15 28.12 -13.71
N SER A 185 -23.41 27.21 -12.77
CA SER A 185 -24.32 27.41 -11.64
C SER A 185 -23.67 26.96 -10.33
N ALA A 186 -24.05 27.60 -9.22
CA ALA A 186 -23.62 27.21 -7.89
C ALA A 186 -24.38 25.99 -7.39
N LEU A 187 -23.73 25.17 -6.54
CA LEU A 187 -24.38 24.08 -5.80
C LEU A 187 -24.66 24.56 -4.37
N SER A 188 -25.83 25.18 -4.17
CA SER A 188 -26.15 25.93 -2.95
C SER A 188 -25.11 27.05 -2.70
N THR A 189 -24.71 27.29 -1.46
CA THR A 189 -23.67 28.28 -1.09
C THR A 189 -22.24 27.75 -1.21
N GLY A 190 -22.06 26.52 -1.70
CA GLY A 190 -20.75 25.89 -1.92
C GLY A 190 -20.02 25.48 -0.64
N MET A 191 -18.70 25.49 -0.67
CA MET A 191 -17.80 25.04 0.40
C MET A 191 -17.13 26.22 1.09
N THR A 192 -17.05 26.17 2.42
CA THR A 192 -16.34 27.18 3.22
C THR A 192 -15.44 26.55 4.27
N ASN A 193 -14.39 27.27 4.65
CA ASN A 193 -13.45 26.85 5.67
C ASN A 193 -13.08 28.01 6.59
N SER A 194 -12.85 27.72 7.86
CA SER A 194 -12.40 28.71 8.84
C SER A 194 -10.88 28.74 8.91
N GLY A 195 -10.26 29.90 8.81
CA GLY A 195 -8.81 30.10 8.98
C GLY A 195 -7.94 29.83 7.75
N SER A 196 -8.50 29.30 6.66
CA SER A 196 -7.82 29.21 5.35
C SER A 196 -8.85 29.11 4.22
N PRO A 197 -8.47 29.35 2.95
CA PRO A 197 -9.39 29.17 1.83
C PRO A 197 -9.87 27.71 1.73
N ALA A 198 -11.17 27.53 1.49
CA ALA A 198 -11.74 26.23 1.19
C ALA A 198 -11.21 25.69 -0.14
N ILE A 199 -11.08 24.38 -0.24
CA ILE A 199 -10.61 23.70 -1.44
C ILE A 199 -11.46 22.46 -1.68
N VAL A 200 -11.92 22.26 -2.90
CA VAL A 200 -12.42 20.95 -3.36
C VAL A 200 -11.33 20.30 -4.20
N ARG A 201 -10.87 19.11 -3.77
CA ARG A 201 -9.78 18.34 -4.38
C ARG A 201 -10.28 17.24 -5.30
N ALA A 202 -11.28 16.49 -4.83
CA ALA A 202 -11.78 15.30 -5.48
C ALA A 202 -13.31 15.33 -5.54
N LEU A 203 -13.82 14.80 -6.64
CA LEU A 203 -15.25 14.73 -6.95
C LEU A 203 -15.54 13.33 -7.50
N ALA A 204 -16.64 12.72 -7.05
CA ALA A 204 -17.09 11.44 -7.58
C ALA A 204 -18.61 11.32 -7.46
N PHE A 205 -19.24 10.63 -8.40
CA PHE A 205 -20.67 10.33 -8.34
C PHE A 205 -20.90 8.92 -7.82
N GLU A 206 -21.83 8.78 -6.88
CA GLU A 206 -22.36 7.50 -6.44
C GLU A 206 -23.33 6.93 -7.48
N SER A 207 -23.67 5.65 -7.34
CA SER A 207 -24.56 4.94 -8.27
C SER A 207 -25.99 5.49 -8.31
N ASP A 208 -26.44 6.16 -7.25
CA ASP A 208 -27.72 6.85 -7.20
C ASP A 208 -27.69 8.27 -7.80
N GLY A 209 -26.54 8.70 -8.31
CA GLY A 209 -26.32 10.01 -8.92
C GLY A 209 -26.02 11.13 -7.93
N ALA A 210 -25.87 10.84 -6.64
CA ALA A 210 -25.38 11.82 -5.67
C ALA A 210 -23.90 12.14 -5.90
N LEU A 211 -23.51 13.39 -5.66
CA LEU A 211 -22.14 13.85 -5.78
C LEU A 211 -21.44 13.82 -4.43
N ILE A 212 -20.31 13.14 -4.36
CA ILE A 212 -19.34 13.26 -3.26
C ILE A 212 -18.32 14.34 -3.63
N ALA A 213 -18.17 15.33 -2.76
CA ALA A 213 -17.12 16.32 -2.83
C ALA A 213 -16.19 16.18 -1.63
N ALA A 214 -14.90 16.17 -1.90
CA ALA A 214 -13.88 16.02 -0.87
C ALA A 214 -12.74 17.02 -1.05
N GLY A 215 -12.13 17.46 0.06
CA GLY A 215 -11.12 18.50 0.05
C GLY A 215 -10.83 19.07 1.43
N ARG A 216 -10.48 20.36 1.47
CA ARG A 216 -10.26 21.14 2.69
C ARG A 216 -11.42 22.10 2.90
N PHE A 217 -12.39 21.73 3.71
CA PHE A 217 -13.50 22.58 4.10
C PHE A 217 -14.12 22.11 5.41
N ASN A 218 -14.83 23.00 6.10
CA ASN A 218 -15.55 22.69 7.35
C ASN A 218 -17.07 22.65 7.13
N LEU A 219 -17.57 23.42 6.16
CA LEU A 219 -18.99 23.49 5.85
C LEU A 219 -19.24 23.27 4.36
N ALA A 220 -20.31 22.54 4.05
CA ALA A 220 -20.85 22.36 2.70
C ALA A 220 -22.31 22.84 2.70
N GLY A 221 -22.63 23.88 1.92
CA GLY A 221 -23.97 24.47 1.90
C GLY A 221 -24.44 25.01 3.26
N GLY A 222 -23.52 25.37 4.15
CA GLY A 222 -23.81 25.74 5.54
C GLY A 222 -23.93 24.56 6.52
N VAL A 223 -23.88 23.31 6.04
CA VAL A 223 -23.91 22.09 6.87
C VAL A 223 -22.50 21.72 7.31
N ALA A 224 -22.33 21.38 8.59
CA ALA A 224 -21.06 20.88 9.11
C ALA A 224 -20.69 19.52 8.48
N ALA A 225 -19.66 19.53 7.64
CA ALA A 225 -19.20 18.36 6.90
C ALA A 225 -17.71 18.55 6.62
N ARG A 226 -16.84 18.20 7.58
CA ARG A 226 -15.41 18.44 7.41
C ARG A 226 -14.80 17.48 6.39
N SER A 227 -14.16 18.05 5.39
CA SER A 227 -13.36 17.40 4.34
C SER A 227 -14.09 16.48 3.36
N ILE A 228 -15.32 16.06 3.65
CA ILE A 228 -16.15 15.25 2.75
C ILE A 228 -17.64 15.58 2.94
N ALA A 229 -18.35 15.79 1.85
CA ALA A 229 -19.78 16.07 1.83
C ALA A 229 -20.46 15.41 0.64
N ARG A 230 -21.75 15.10 0.80
CA ARG A 230 -22.61 14.46 -0.19
C ARG A 230 -23.71 15.42 -0.65
N TRP A 231 -23.90 15.56 -1.95
CA TRP A 231 -24.96 16.37 -2.56
C TRP A 231 -25.97 15.47 -3.25
N ASN A 232 -27.23 15.57 -2.82
CA ASN A 232 -28.32 14.75 -3.35
C ASN A 232 -29.08 15.40 -4.54
N GLY A 233 -28.54 16.48 -5.11
CA GLY A 233 -29.23 17.29 -6.13
C GLY A 233 -29.92 18.55 -5.57
N VAL A 234 -30.15 18.61 -4.26
CA VAL A 234 -30.89 19.71 -3.60
C VAL A 234 -30.14 20.30 -2.40
N ALA A 235 -29.53 19.45 -1.57
CA ALA A 235 -28.85 19.86 -0.35
C ALA A 235 -27.58 19.04 -0.11
N TRP A 236 -26.63 19.67 0.60
CA TRP A 236 -25.42 19.04 1.09
C TRP A 236 -25.69 18.33 2.43
N ALA A 237 -25.04 17.20 2.64
CA ALA A 237 -25.05 16.44 3.89
C ALA A 237 -23.63 15.97 4.24
N SER A 238 -23.37 15.71 5.52
CA SER A 238 -22.12 15.09 5.95
C SER A 238 -22.09 13.59 5.62
N VAL A 239 -20.89 13.03 5.47
CA VAL A 239 -20.68 11.60 5.25
C VAL A 239 -20.10 11.00 6.53
N GLY A 240 -20.96 10.44 7.39
CA GLY A 240 -20.54 9.72 8.58
C GLY A 240 -19.80 10.54 9.65
N GLY A 241 -19.83 11.86 9.57
CA GLY A 241 -19.12 12.77 10.50
C GLY A 241 -17.95 13.51 9.85
N ASN A 242 -17.01 13.96 10.68
CA ASN A 242 -15.84 14.72 10.23
C ASN A 242 -14.69 13.78 9.85
N VAL A 243 -13.98 14.12 8.76
CA VAL A 243 -12.68 13.52 8.43
C VAL A 243 -11.57 14.52 8.76
N GLY A 244 -10.75 14.16 9.75
CA GLY A 244 -9.68 14.96 10.32
C GLY A 244 -10.10 15.75 11.57
N SER A 245 -9.17 15.88 12.51
CA SER A 245 -9.36 16.63 13.75
C SER A 245 -9.17 18.15 13.60
N LEU A 246 -8.42 18.60 12.58
CA LEU A 246 -8.02 19.99 12.38
C LEU A 246 -8.56 20.60 11.07
N PRO A 247 -8.80 21.93 11.00
CA PRO A 247 -9.31 22.62 9.80
C PRO A 247 -8.38 22.59 8.56
N GLN A 248 -7.09 22.27 8.75
CA GLN A 248 -6.13 22.13 7.65
C GLN A 248 -6.06 20.72 7.09
N HIS A 249 -6.60 19.71 7.79
CA HIS A 249 -6.68 18.35 7.25
C HIS A 249 -7.60 18.35 6.03
N GLU A 250 -7.21 17.58 5.02
CA GLU A 250 -7.95 17.50 3.78
C GLU A 250 -7.99 16.06 3.27
N VAL A 251 -9.10 15.74 2.61
CA VAL A 251 -9.20 14.55 1.75
C VAL A 251 -8.80 14.98 0.34
N VAL A 252 -7.74 14.36 -0.18
CA VAL A 252 -7.15 14.69 -1.49
C VAL A 252 -7.61 13.73 -2.57
N ALA A 253 -7.87 12.47 -2.22
CA ALA A 253 -8.21 11.41 -3.15
C ALA A 253 -9.46 10.66 -2.70
N LEU A 254 -10.26 10.23 -3.69
CA LEU A 254 -11.44 9.40 -3.54
C LEU A 254 -11.34 8.19 -4.46
N ALA A 255 -11.77 7.03 -4.00
CA ALA A 255 -12.04 5.87 -4.82
C ALA A 255 -13.38 5.26 -4.40
N LEU A 256 -14.28 5.05 -5.36
CA LEU A 256 -15.59 4.44 -5.12
C LEU A 256 -15.58 3.00 -5.62
N SER A 257 -16.09 2.08 -4.81
CA SER A 257 -16.31 0.71 -5.23
C SER A 257 -17.63 0.55 -5.97
N PRO A 258 -17.79 -0.51 -6.79
CA PRO A 258 -19.09 -0.85 -7.38
C PRO A 258 -20.19 -1.13 -6.34
N SER A 259 -19.81 -1.51 -5.11
CA SER A 259 -20.72 -1.72 -3.98
C SER A 259 -21.17 -0.41 -3.30
N GLY A 260 -20.65 0.75 -3.72
CA GLY A 260 -20.98 2.05 -3.15
C GLY A 260 -20.14 2.44 -1.92
N GLU A 261 -19.05 1.73 -1.65
CA GLU A 261 -18.13 2.10 -0.59
C GLU A 261 -17.17 3.18 -1.06
N ILE A 262 -16.82 4.10 -0.15
CA ILE A 262 -15.95 5.23 -0.45
C ILE A 262 -14.65 5.05 0.32
N THR A 263 -13.54 4.92 -0.40
CA THR A 263 -12.20 5.00 0.19
C THR A 263 -11.65 6.41 -0.01
N VAL A 264 -11.18 7.00 1.09
CA VAL A 264 -10.64 8.37 1.12
C VAL A 264 -9.17 8.35 1.48
N GLY A 265 -8.39 9.22 0.84
CA GLY A 265 -6.97 9.41 1.11
C GLY A 265 -6.64 10.89 1.24
N GLY A 266 -5.74 11.26 2.16
CA GLY A 266 -5.42 12.67 2.39
C GLY A 266 -4.35 12.89 3.44
N THR A 267 -4.45 14.00 4.18
CA THR A 267 -3.51 14.41 5.26
C THR A 267 -4.13 14.31 6.66
N PHE A 268 -5.27 13.64 6.78
CA PHE A 268 -6.05 13.56 8.02
C PHE A 268 -5.53 12.49 8.99
N ASP A 269 -5.93 12.63 10.26
CA ASP A 269 -5.51 11.81 11.39
C ASP A 269 -6.65 11.04 12.07
N SER A 270 -7.89 11.26 11.62
CA SER A 270 -9.09 10.68 12.23
C SER A 270 -10.27 10.66 11.28
N VAL A 271 -11.22 9.76 11.54
CA VAL A 271 -12.54 9.69 10.88
C VAL A 271 -13.61 9.48 11.93
N ALA A 272 -14.63 10.33 11.93
CA ALA A 272 -15.71 10.31 12.93
C ALA A 272 -15.20 10.29 14.39
N GLY A 273 -14.06 10.95 14.67
CA GLY A 273 -13.42 10.99 15.99
C GLY A 273 -12.54 9.79 16.34
N SER A 274 -12.54 8.73 15.53
CA SER A 274 -11.65 7.57 15.69
C SER A 274 -10.31 7.81 14.97
N PRO A 275 -9.16 7.38 15.52
CA PRO A 275 -7.86 7.54 14.87
C PRO A 275 -7.81 6.85 13.50
N ALA A 276 -7.29 7.52 12.48
CA ALA A 276 -7.08 6.98 11.14
C ALA A 276 -5.92 7.68 10.45
N SER A 277 -4.94 6.93 9.93
CA SER A 277 -3.72 7.53 9.38
C SER A 277 -3.82 7.71 7.88
N ALA A 278 -4.31 8.88 7.45
CA ALA A 278 -4.36 9.37 6.06
C ALA A 278 -5.13 8.53 5.02
N ILE A 279 -5.71 7.40 5.42
CA ILE A 279 -6.58 6.57 4.58
C ILE A 279 -7.69 5.90 5.42
N ALA A 280 -8.91 5.88 4.90
CA ALA A 280 -10.08 5.30 5.56
C ALA A 280 -11.15 4.86 4.55
N ARG A 281 -12.07 3.97 4.96
CA ARG A 281 -13.17 3.47 4.13
C ARG A 281 -14.52 3.69 4.80
N TRP A 282 -15.48 4.16 4.03
CA TRP A 282 -16.89 4.31 4.40
C TRP A 282 -17.72 3.27 3.68
N ASN A 283 -18.52 2.50 4.42
CA ASN A 283 -19.35 1.43 3.87
C ASN A 283 -20.83 1.81 3.64
N GLY A 284 -21.16 3.10 3.70
CA GLY A 284 -22.54 3.58 3.67
C GLY A 284 -23.14 3.85 5.05
N SER A 285 -22.54 3.33 6.12
CA SER A 285 -23.05 3.47 7.49
C SER A 285 -21.99 3.84 8.53
N THR A 286 -20.77 3.32 8.41
CA THR A 286 -19.68 3.55 9.36
C THR A 286 -18.35 3.74 8.65
N TRP A 287 -17.50 4.56 9.26
CA TRP A 287 -16.10 4.69 8.87
C TRP A 287 -15.28 3.57 9.52
N SER A 288 -14.32 3.05 8.78
CA SER A 288 -13.33 2.09 9.25
C SER A 288 -11.92 2.56 8.89
N THR A 289 -10.96 2.24 9.76
CA THR A 289 -9.54 2.42 9.45
C THR A 289 -9.15 1.41 8.39
N PHE A 290 -8.43 1.85 7.35
CA PHE A 290 -8.09 0.97 6.25
C PHE A 290 -6.79 0.22 6.56
N LEU A 291 -6.91 -1.01 7.08
CA LEU A 291 -5.82 -1.98 7.25
C LEU A 291 -4.54 -1.39 7.87
N GLY A 292 -4.67 -0.61 8.96
CA GLY A 292 -3.55 0.02 9.67
C GLY A 292 -3.07 1.37 9.12
N GLY A 293 -3.63 1.85 8.01
CA GLY A 293 -3.33 3.16 7.44
C GLY A 293 -1.96 3.27 6.78
N VAL A 294 -1.47 4.50 6.59
CA VAL A 294 -0.09 4.77 6.13
C VAL A 294 0.71 5.50 7.21
N SER A 295 2.05 5.41 7.19
CA SER A 295 2.89 6.16 8.13
C SER A 295 4.24 6.54 7.52
N THR A 296 4.90 7.52 8.12
CA THR A 296 6.28 7.93 7.77
C THR A 296 7.32 7.26 8.66
N GLY A 297 6.91 6.41 9.63
CA GLY A 297 7.78 5.91 10.70
C GLY A 297 8.29 6.99 11.67
N THR A 298 7.79 8.22 11.55
CA THR A 298 8.16 9.38 12.38
C THR A 298 6.90 10.15 12.80
N VAL A 299 7.07 11.22 13.56
CA VAL A 299 5.96 12.13 13.95
C VAL A 299 5.42 12.99 12.80
N THR A 300 6.03 12.92 11.60
CA THR A 300 5.53 13.68 10.44
C THR A 300 4.24 13.06 9.90
N THR A 301 3.26 13.90 9.60
CA THR A 301 1.96 13.44 9.08
C THR A 301 2.15 12.80 7.70
N PRO A 302 1.75 11.52 7.53
CA PRO A 302 1.77 10.90 6.22
C PRO A 302 0.68 11.51 5.33
N SER A 303 0.80 11.29 4.02
CA SER A 303 -0.27 11.69 3.09
C SER A 303 -0.52 10.66 2.00
N VAL A 304 -1.80 10.47 1.68
CA VAL A 304 -2.23 9.80 0.46
C VAL A 304 -2.67 10.87 -0.54
N SER A 305 -1.98 10.91 -1.69
CA SER A 305 -2.16 11.91 -2.75
C SER A 305 -3.03 11.40 -3.90
N SER A 306 -3.09 10.09 -4.12
CA SER A 306 -3.94 9.47 -5.13
C SER A 306 -4.36 8.08 -4.70
N LEU A 307 -5.58 7.70 -5.08
CA LEU A 307 -6.15 6.37 -4.91
C LEU A 307 -6.63 5.86 -6.27
N LEU A 308 -6.44 4.57 -6.52
CA LEU A 308 -7.00 3.87 -7.68
C LEU A 308 -7.53 2.51 -7.22
N LEU A 309 -8.82 2.29 -7.40
CA LEU A 309 -9.42 0.97 -7.19
C LEU A 309 -9.41 0.22 -8.52
N LEU A 310 -8.81 -0.98 -8.53
CA LEU A 310 -8.74 -1.84 -9.71
C LEU A 310 -9.97 -2.75 -9.81
N PRO A 311 -10.33 -3.20 -11.02
CA PRO A 311 -11.26 -4.31 -11.21
C PRO A 311 -10.75 -5.54 -10.44
N GLY A 312 -11.50 -6.01 -9.45
CA GLY A 312 -11.08 -7.06 -8.51
C GLY A 312 -10.99 -6.61 -7.05
N GLY A 313 -11.17 -5.31 -6.76
CA GLY A 313 -11.22 -4.79 -5.39
C GLY A 313 -9.85 -4.41 -4.80
N GLU A 314 -8.78 -4.55 -5.57
CA GLU A 314 -7.45 -4.10 -5.14
C GLU A 314 -7.37 -2.58 -5.13
N LEU A 315 -6.78 -2.03 -4.08
CA LEU A 315 -6.58 -0.59 -3.92
C LEU A 315 -5.10 -0.25 -4.07
N LEU A 316 -4.81 0.68 -4.97
CA LEU A 316 -3.51 1.31 -5.09
C LEU A 316 -3.57 2.70 -4.44
N ALA A 317 -2.60 2.99 -3.59
CA ALA A 317 -2.41 4.32 -3.03
C ALA A 317 -1.00 4.83 -3.31
N SER A 318 -0.88 6.13 -3.52
CA SER A 318 0.42 6.80 -3.60
C SER A 318 0.41 8.09 -2.79
N GLY A 319 1.58 8.55 -2.35
CA GLY A 319 1.71 9.77 -1.57
C GLY A 319 3.02 9.88 -0.81
N THR A 320 2.98 10.58 0.32
CA THR A 320 4.14 10.76 1.21
C THR A 320 4.01 9.84 2.42
N PHE A 321 4.49 8.62 2.28
CA PHE A 321 4.58 7.63 3.37
C PHE A 321 5.75 6.68 3.11
N LEU A 322 6.22 6.03 4.17
CA LEU A 322 7.24 4.99 4.14
C LEU A 322 6.67 3.60 4.43
N PHE A 323 5.53 3.56 5.12
CA PHE A 323 4.86 2.32 5.51
C PHE A 323 3.38 2.36 5.16
N ALA A 324 2.81 1.19 4.87
CA ALA A 324 1.40 0.96 4.58
C ALA A 324 0.95 -0.33 5.28
N GLY A 325 -0.03 -0.23 6.17
CA GLY A 325 -0.46 -1.35 7.02
C GLY A 325 0.67 -1.97 7.85
N GLY A 326 1.64 -1.15 8.25
CA GLY A 326 2.86 -1.57 8.97
C GLY A 326 4.00 -2.05 8.06
N ASN A 327 3.73 -2.36 6.78
CA ASN A 327 4.73 -2.86 5.84
C ASN A 327 5.55 -1.73 5.21
N PRO A 328 6.87 -1.90 4.98
CA PRO A 328 7.65 -0.98 4.16
C PRO A 328 7.02 -0.83 2.77
N ALA A 329 6.58 0.37 2.46
CA ALA A 329 5.89 0.73 1.22
C ALA A 329 6.19 2.19 0.93
N THR A 330 7.34 2.47 0.32
CA THR A 330 7.78 3.86 0.13
C THR A 330 6.98 4.52 -1.00
N ARG A 331 6.11 5.47 -0.64
CA ARG A 331 5.32 6.36 -1.52
C ARG A 331 4.28 5.69 -2.42
N PHE A 332 4.25 4.37 -2.46
CA PHE A 332 3.30 3.57 -3.21
C PHE A 332 2.97 2.30 -2.43
N ALA A 333 1.70 1.97 -2.34
CA ALA A 333 1.20 0.79 -1.67
C ALA A 333 0.06 0.17 -2.48
N ARG A 334 -0.02 -1.16 -2.44
CA ARG A 334 -1.08 -1.97 -3.01
C ARG A 334 -1.70 -2.77 -1.89
N TRP A 335 -3.00 -2.63 -1.69
CA TRP A 335 -3.78 -3.49 -0.81
C TRP A 335 -4.65 -4.41 -1.64
N THR A 336 -4.61 -5.68 -1.33
CA THR A 336 -5.46 -6.72 -1.91
C THR A 336 -6.42 -7.19 -0.82
N ASP A 337 -7.72 -7.04 -1.04
CA ASP A 337 -8.78 -7.43 -0.09
C ASP A 337 -9.07 -8.94 -0.22
N THR A 338 -8.03 -9.78 -0.11
CA THR A 338 -8.20 -11.24 -0.13
C THR A 338 -8.73 -11.78 1.20
N GLY A 339 -8.65 -10.97 2.27
CA GLY A 339 -8.92 -11.39 3.64
C GLY A 339 -7.92 -12.41 4.19
N MET A 340 -7.04 -12.97 3.36
CA MET A 340 -6.04 -13.97 3.76
C MET A 340 -4.97 -13.34 4.68
N PRO A 341 -4.40 -14.10 5.63
CA PRO A 341 -3.33 -13.61 6.49
C PRO A 341 -2.09 -13.18 5.67
N MET A 342 -1.37 -12.16 6.15
CA MET A 342 -0.15 -11.68 5.51
C MET A 342 1.06 -11.81 6.43
N VAL A 343 2.15 -12.39 5.90
CA VAL A 343 3.44 -12.53 6.58
C VAL A 343 4.26 -11.24 6.39
N MET A 344 4.64 -10.60 7.50
CA MET A 344 5.51 -9.40 7.57
C MET A 344 6.99 -9.75 7.61
N ARG A 345 7.30 -10.86 8.29
CA ARG A 345 8.67 -11.33 8.48
C ARG A 345 8.67 -12.84 8.38
N GLU A 346 9.38 -13.31 7.37
CA GLU A 346 9.66 -14.73 7.18
C GLU A 346 10.52 -15.26 8.32
N PRO A 347 10.39 -16.56 8.67
CA PRO A 347 11.26 -17.17 9.65
C PRO A 347 12.70 -17.17 9.14
N ALA A 348 13.61 -16.70 9.99
CA ALA A 348 15.03 -16.78 9.70
C ALA A 348 15.49 -18.24 9.68
N THR A 349 16.60 -18.51 9.00
CA THR A 349 17.33 -19.77 9.10
C THR A 349 18.31 -19.65 10.27
N PRO A 350 18.08 -20.35 11.39
CA PRO A 350 19.01 -20.34 12.51
C PRO A 350 20.29 -21.13 12.16
N GLU A 351 21.41 -20.79 12.81
CA GLU A 351 22.66 -21.58 12.77
C GLU A 351 23.05 -22.05 14.19
N PRO A 352 22.38 -23.04 14.78
CA PRO A 352 22.64 -23.49 16.15
C PRO A 352 23.39 -24.83 16.20
N ALA A 353 23.99 -25.14 17.35
CA ALA A 353 24.67 -26.40 17.61
C ALA A 353 23.67 -27.52 17.99
N CYS A 354 24.10 -28.77 17.89
CA CYS A 354 23.33 -29.95 18.33
C CYS A 354 22.90 -29.78 19.81
N HIS A 355 21.66 -30.17 20.16
CA HIS A 355 21.01 -29.96 21.46
C HIS A 355 20.69 -28.51 21.87
N GLU A 356 21.01 -27.51 21.04
CA GLU A 356 20.52 -26.15 21.26
C GLU A 356 19.17 -25.92 20.57
N ALA A 357 18.26 -25.23 21.26
CA ALA A 357 16.96 -24.90 20.71
C ALA A 357 17.10 -23.88 19.57
N MET A 358 16.49 -24.21 18.44
CA MET A 358 16.45 -23.37 17.25
C MET A 358 15.12 -22.63 17.21
N SER A 359 15.16 -21.30 17.31
CA SER A 359 13.95 -20.49 17.33
C SER A 359 13.59 -19.97 15.93
N TYR A 360 12.41 -20.33 15.47
CA TYR A 360 11.75 -19.78 14.29
C TYR A 360 10.63 -18.86 14.74
N SER A 361 10.46 -17.72 14.07
CA SER A 361 9.35 -16.82 14.36
C SER A 361 8.81 -16.16 13.09
N VAL A 362 7.49 -16.02 13.06
CA VAL A 362 6.75 -15.34 12.00
C VAL A 362 6.15 -14.07 12.59
N THR A 363 6.21 -12.96 11.85
CA THR A 363 5.45 -11.77 12.19
C THR A 363 4.29 -11.63 11.21
N LEU A 364 3.07 -11.43 11.70
CA LEU A 364 1.90 -11.15 10.85
C LEU A 364 1.64 -9.65 10.74
N ALA A 365 1.00 -9.24 9.64
CA ALA A 365 0.56 -7.86 9.46
C ALA A 365 -0.51 -7.49 10.51
N GLY A 366 -0.64 -6.19 10.78
CA GLY A 366 -1.65 -5.70 11.71
C GLY A 366 -3.07 -6.05 11.25
N GLY A 367 -3.92 -6.50 12.18
CA GLY A 367 -5.31 -6.89 11.90
C GLY A 367 -5.57 -8.40 11.77
N TYR A 368 -4.52 -9.24 11.81
CA TYR A 368 -4.64 -10.70 11.71
C TYR A 368 -4.46 -11.42 13.07
N ALA A 369 -4.84 -10.78 14.18
CA ALA A 369 -4.70 -11.36 15.53
C ALA A 369 -5.56 -12.62 15.77
N GLN A 370 -6.50 -12.93 14.86
CA GLN A 370 -7.36 -14.12 14.89
C GLN A 370 -6.88 -15.23 13.94
N ALA A 371 -5.73 -15.08 13.29
CA ALA A 371 -5.21 -16.11 12.40
C ALA A 371 -4.64 -17.30 13.20
N SER A 372 -4.78 -18.51 12.65
CA SER A 372 -4.32 -19.76 13.25
C SER A 372 -3.07 -20.26 12.52
N PRO A 373 -1.88 -20.17 13.14
CA PRO A 373 -0.64 -20.72 12.61
C PRO A 373 -0.55 -22.23 12.85
N SER A 374 0.12 -22.93 11.94
CA SER A 374 0.47 -24.35 12.05
C SER A 374 1.79 -24.60 11.32
N TRP A 375 2.81 -25.06 12.04
CA TRP A 375 4.11 -25.35 11.47
C TRP A 375 4.12 -26.70 10.75
N GLN A 376 4.89 -26.77 9.67
CA GLN A 376 5.03 -27.95 8.84
C GLN A 376 6.50 -28.23 8.57
N ILE A 377 6.86 -29.51 8.48
CA ILE A 377 8.17 -30.00 8.08
C ILE A 377 8.07 -30.70 6.72
N GLU A 378 9.06 -30.49 5.87
CA GLU A 378 9.13 -31.19 4.58
C GLU A 378 9.53 -32.66 4.79
N ASP A 379 8.84 -33.55 4.09
CA ASP A 379 9.18 -34.97 4.04
C ASP A 379 10.56 -35.15 3.38
N PRO A 380 11.57 -35.69 4.10
CA PRO A 380 12.91 -35.90 3.55
C PRO A 380 12.96 -36.83 2.33
N HIS A 381 11.91 -37.63 2.12
CA HIS A 381 11.82 -38.61 1.03
C HIS A 381 10.94 -38.15 -0.13
N ALA A 382 10.22 -37.04 0.02
CA ALA A 382 9.28 -36.54 -0.98
C ALA A 382 9.28 -35.01 -1.03
N ALA A 383 10.16 -34.46 -1.88
CA ALA A 383 10.27 -33.01 -2.06
C ALA A 383 8.91 -32.33 -2.33
N ASN A 384 8.67 -31.22 -1.64
CA ASN A 384 7.44 -30.44 -1.59
C ASN A 384 6.21 -31.16 -1.00
N THR A 385 6.43 -32.26 -0.29
CA THR A 385 5.41 -32.89 0.56
C THR A 385 5.61 -32.39 1.99
N TRP A 386 4.55 -31.85 2.59
CA TRP A 386 4.61 -31.16 3.87
C TRP A 386 3.75 -31.88 4.89
N LEU A 387 4.33 -32.11 6.07
CA LEU A 387 3.70 -32.79 7.20
C LEU A 387 3.51 -31.78 8.33
N ASP A 388 2.33 -31.78 8.96
CA ASP A 388 2.07 -30.91 10.11
C ASP A 388 2.95 -31.33 11.30
N LEU A 389 3.61 -30.35 11.90
CA LEU A 389 4.33 -30.52 13.16
C LEU A 389 3.35 -30.42 14.33
N VAL A 390 3.63 -31.19 15.38
CA VAL A 390 2.96 -31.11 16.67
C VAL A 390 3.99 -30.94 17.76
N ASP A 391 3.59 -30.36 18.88
CA ASP A 391 4.46 -30.27 20.05
C ASP A 391 4.85 -31.67 20.54
N GLY A 392 6.14 -31.87 20.81
CA GLY A 392 6.71 -33.16 21.22
C GLY A 392 7.74 -33.73 20.25
N PRO A 393 7.95 -35.05 20.25
CA PRO A 393 9.03 -35.69 19.49
C PRO A 393 8.74 -35.69 17.99
N ILE A 394 9.71 -35.24 17.20
CA ILE A 394 9.76 -35.38 15.75
C ILE A 394 10.37 -36.74 15.43
N MET A 395 9.56 -37.62 14.83
CA MET A 395 9.95 -38.97 14.47
C MET A 395 10.19 -39.07 12.96
N VAL A 396 11.34 -39.59 12.55
CA VAL A 396 11.64 -39.91 11.14
C VAL A 396 12.07 -41.36 11.07
N HIS A 397 11.36 -42.20 10.30
CA HIS A 397 11.56 -43.66 10.24
C HIS A 397 11.52 -44.39 11.60
N GLY A 398 10.84 -43.81 12.59
CA GLY A 398 10.77 -44.38 13.95
C GLY A 398 11.92 -43.97 14.86
N GLU A 399 12.84 -43.12 14.40
CA GLU A 399 13.88 -42.50 15.23
C GLU A 399 13.45 -41.10 15.69
N HIS A 400 13.70 -40.79 16.96
CA HIS A 400 13.46 -39.47 17.55
C HIS A 400 14.64 -38.55 17.21
N ILE A 401 14.45 -37.67 16.24
CA ILE A 401 15.55 -36.83 15.71
C ILE A 401 15.59 -35.43 16.32
N ALA A 402 14.46 -34.92 16.80
CA ALA A 402 14.33 -33.59 17.39
C ALA A 402 13.04 -33.48 18.22
N SER A 403 12.90 -32.44 19.04
CA SER A 403 11.63 -32.10 19.70
C SER A 403 11.15 -30.72 19.28
N ALA A 404 9.85 -30.57 19.03
CA ALA A 404 9.21 -29.30 18.70
C ALA A 404 8.39 -28.75 19.88
N ALA A 405 8.37 -27.42 20.01
CA ALA A 405 7.47 -26.69 20.91
C ALA A 405 6.94 -25.42 20.23
N GLY A 406 5.65 -25.13 20.41
CA GLY A 406 4.98 -23.99 19.79
C GLY A 406 4.53 -24.22 18.33
N ALA A 407 4.31 -25.47 17.92
CA ALA A 407 3.93 -25.83 16.55
C ALA A 407 2.62 -25.18 16.07
N ASP A 408 1.74 -24.79 16.98
CA ASP A 408 0.48 -24.07 16.69
C ASP A 408 0.55 -22.58 17.03
N THR A 409 1.75 -22.00 17.13
CA THR A 409 1.96 -20.58 17.41
C THR A 409 2.82 -19.90 16.34
N ILE A 410 2.93 -18.57 16.41
CA ILE A 410 3.81 -17.81 15.51
C ILE A 410 5.31 -18.01 15.82
N ALA A 411 5.65 -18.70 16.92
CA ALA A 411 7.01 -19.02 17.33
C ALA A 411 7.15 -20.54 17.49
N LEU A 412 8.15 -21.11 16.85
CA LEU A 412 8.48 -22.53 16.92
C LEU A 412 9.88 -22.69 17.46
N GLU A 413 10.06 -23.56 18.44
CA GLU A 413 11.36 -24.04 18.87
C GLU A 413 11.52 -25.50 18.44
N ILE A 414 12.64 -25.81 17.78
CA ILE A 414 13.05 -27.19 17.49
C ILE A 414 14.38 -27.43 18.17
N THR A 415 14.49 -28.49 18.98
CA THR A 415 15.75 -28.92 19.59
C THR A 415 16.21 -30.23 18.94
N PRO A 416 17.28 -30.22 18.12
CA PRO A 416 17.86 -31.42 17.53
C PRO A 416 18.49 -32.33 18.57
N HIS A 417 18.32 -33.64 18.41
CA HIS A 417 19.00 -34.66 19.23
C HIS A 417 20.05 -35.44 18.45
N THR A 418 19.93 -35.50 17.11
CA THR A 418 20.86 -36.21 16.23
C THR A 418 21.13 -35.42 14.95
N SER A 419 22.18 -35.81 14.21
CA SER A 419 22.41 -35.30 12.85
C SER A 419 21.31 -35.78 11.92
N PHE A 420 20.70 -34.88 11.17
CA PHE A 420 19.78 -35.24 10.09
C PHE A 420 20.05 -34.39 8.85
N ALA A 421 19.70 -34.96 7.69
CA ALA A 421 19.86 -34.30 6.40
C ALA A 421 19.06 -32.98 6.36
N PRO A 422 19.51 -31.97 5.60
CA PRO A 422 18.78 -30.71 5.50
C PRO A 422 17.33 -30.97 5.09
N THR A 423 16.39 -30.59 5.94
CA THR A 423 14.97 -30.48 5.58
C THR A 423 14.55 -29.03 5.67
N ARG A 424 13.28 -28.72 5.40
CA ARG A 424 12.76 -27.37 5.47
C ARG A 424 11.54 -27.33 6.37
N VAL A 425 11.39 -26.23 7.08
CA VAL A 425 10.19 -25.92 7.86
C VAL A 425 9.51 -24.69 7.31
N ARG A 426 8.17 -24.66 7.39
CA ARG A 426 7.37 -23.49 7.04
C ARG A 426 6.18 -23.38 7.98
N CYS A 427 5.60 -22.19 8.08
CA CYS A 427 4.36 -21.98 8.81
C CYS A 427 3.21 -21.77 7.82
N ALA A 428 2.11 -22.50 8.01
CA ALA A 428 0.84 -22.27 7.37
C ALA A 428 -0.02 -21.38 8.28
N ILE A 429 -0.42 -20.21 7.82
CA ILE A 429 -1.22 -19.25 8.58
C ILE A 429 -2.60 -19.15 7.94
N SER A 430 -3.61 -19.59 8.68
CA SER A 430 -4.98 -19.72 8.19
C SER A 430 -5.95 -18.77 8.87
N ASN A 431 -7.02 -18.41 8.17
CA ASN A 431 -8.23 -17.82 8.74
C ASN A 431 -9.45 -18.21 7.89
N THR A 432 -10.61 -17.59 8.16
CA THR A 432 -11.86 -17.86 7.40
C THR A 432 -11.77 -17.52 5.91
N CYS A 433 -10.79 -16.73 5.49
CA CYS A 433 -10.62 -16.28 4.11
C CYS A 433 -9.60 -17.10 3.32
N GLY A 434 -8.75 -17.92 3.98
CA GLY A 434 -7.80 -18.78 3.31
C GLY A 434 -6.53 -19.04 4.13
N ILE A 435 -5.50 -19.52 3.44
CA ILE A 435 -4.21 -19.91 4.03
C ILE A 435 -3.07 -19.25 3.25
N THR A 436 -2.12 -18.69 3.98
CA THR A 436 -0.83 -18.20 3.46
C THR A 436 0.29 -19.04 4.04
N TYR A 437 1.31 -19.34 3.24
CA TYR A 437 2.49 -20.08 3.68
C TYR A 437 3.69 -19.15 3.75
N THR A 438 4.52 -19.30 4.78
CA THR A 438 5.86 -18.67 4.79
C THR A 438 6.75 -19.29 3.74
N GLU A 439 7.81 -18.57 3.37
CA GLU A 439 8.91 -19.19 2.63
C GLU A 439 9.54 -20.31 3.48
N PRO A 440 9.91 -21.45 2.88
CA PRO A 440 10.62 -22.51 3.57
C PRO A 440 11.96 -22.04 4.17
N SER A 441 12.17 -22.25 5.46
CA SER A 441 13.46 -22.04 6.13
C SER A 441 14.18 -23.39 6.30
N THR A 442 15.48 -23.41 6.05
CA THR A 442 16.28 -24.63 6.19
C THR A 442 16.37 -25.06 7.65
N LEU A 443 16.20 -26.37 7.85
CA LEU A 443 16.43 -27.06 9.11
C LEU A 443 17.60 -28.03 8.86
N GLU A 444 18.79 -27.63 9.27
CA GLU A 444 20.00 -28.43 9.15
C GLU A 444 20.71 -28.46 10.51
N THR A 445 21.18 -29.64 10.91
CA THR A 445 22.05 -29.78 12.06
C THR A 445 23.14 -30.76 11.71
N THR A 446 24.38 -30.26 11.71
CA THR A 446 25.57 -31.10 11.72
C THR A 446 25.93 -31.37 13.17
N CYS A 447 25.49 -32.49 13.72
CA CYS A 447 26.15 -33.06 14.88
C CYS A 447 27.45 -33.70 14.33
N THR A 448 28.57 -32.97 14.45
CA THR A 448 29.84 -33.69 14.60
C THR A 448 29.62 -34.64 15.76
N PRO A 449 29.81 -35.96 15.60
CA PRO A 449 29.52 -36.89 16.68
C PRO A 449 30.35 -36.43 17.88
N SER A 450 29.70 -35.82 18.86
CA SER A 450 30.24 -35.77 20.21
C SER A 450 30.38 -37.24 20.55
N CYS A 451 31.62 -37.68 20.69
CA CYS A 451 31.92 -38.98 21.25
C CYS A 451 31.00 -39.14 22.47
N LEU A 452 30.10 -40.13 22.47
CA LEU A 452 29.14 -40.27 23.57
C LEU A 452 29.87 -40.58 24.89
N ALA A 453 31.10 -41.07 24.77
CA ALA A 453 32.03 -41.27 25.85
C ALA A 453 32.84 -40.01 26.26
N ASP A 454 32.79 -38.88 25.54
CA ASP A 454 33.22 -37.55 26.02
C ASP A 454 32.05 -36.88 26.77
N PHE A 455 31.62 -37.54 27.85
CA PHE A 455 30.42 -37.21 28.62
C PHE A 455 30.50 -35.83 29.27
N ASN A 456 31.69 -35.40 29.68
CA ASN A 456 31.93 -34.08 30.26
C ASN A 456 32.12 -32.98 29.20
N ARG A 457 32.13 -33.35 27.91
CA ARG A 457 32.22 -32.47 26.74
C ARG A 457 33.49 -31.63 26.73
N SER A 458 34.61 -32.20 27.16
CA SER A 458 35.92 -31.56 27.17
C SER A 458 36.51 -31.37 25.76
N GLY A 459 35.96 -32.05 24.74
CA GLY A 459 36.34 -31.89 23.34
C GLY A 459 37.58 -32.72 22.95
N GLY A 460 37.81 -33.84 23.63
CA GLY A 460 38.96 -34.74 23.46
C GLY A 460 38.59 -36.20 23.20
N THR A 461 39.57 -37.11 23.22
CA THR A 461 39.30 -38.55 23.36
C THR A 461 38.77 -38.83 24.76
N PRO A 462 37.80 -39.74 24.94
CA PRO A 462 37.27 -40.09 26.26
C PRO A 462 38.37 -40.34 27.28
N ASP A 463 38.26 -39.71 28.44
CA ASP A 463 39.20 -39.83 29.55
C ASP A 463 38.50 -40.10 30.88
N ASP A 464 39.28 -40.42 31.92
CA ASP A 464 38.71 -40.89 33.19
C ASP A 464 37.72 -39.87 33.80
N ALA A 465 37.83 -38.57 33.46
CA ALA A 465 36.90 -37.55 33.92
C ALA A 465 35.52 -37.65 33.24
N ASP A 466 35.41 -38.31 32.09
CA ASP A 466 34.13 -38.62 31.47
C ASP A 466 33.43 -39.80 32.17
N VAL A 467 34.19 -40.78 32.63
CA VAL A 467 33.68 -41.91 33.43
C VAL A 467 33.10 -41.39 34.74
N ASP A 468 33.85 -40.53 35.43
CA ASP A 468 33.41 -39.92 36.68
C ASP A 468 32.13 -39.09 36.46
N ALA A 469 32.09 -38.27 35.41
CA ALA A 469 30.93 -37.44 35.09
C ALA A 469 29.69 -38.30 34.74
N PHE A 470 29.86 -39.40 34.01
CA PHE A 470 28.79 -40.33 33.68
C PHE A 470 28.22 -41.00 34.94
N PHE A 471 29.06 -41.55 35.81
CA PHE A 471 28.59 -42.22 37.02
C PHE A 471 28.01 -41.26 38.07
N ASP A 472 28.49 -40.03 38.12
CA ASP A 472 27.87 -38.98 38.93
C ASP A 472 26.45 -38.68 38.45
N ALA A 473 26.22 -38.59 37.13
CA ALA A 473 24.90 -38.35 36.56
C ALA A 473 23.97 -39.59 36.69
N TRP A 474 24.51 -40.79 36.45
CA TRP A 474 23.79 -42.06 36.56
C TRP A 474 23.33 -42.34 37.99
N SER A 475 24.20 -42.13 38.98
CA SER A 475 23.84 -42.34 40.40
C SER A 475 22.80 -41.34 40.93
N GLN A 476 22.67 -40.19 40.25
CA GLN A 476 21.65 -39.18 40.53
C GLN A 476 20.35 -39.39 39.73
N GLY A 477 20.32 -40.36 38.80
CA GLY A 477 19.18 -40.63 37.93
C GLY A 477 18.84 -39.48 36.99
N LEU A 478 19.85 -38.73 36.52
CA LEU A 478 19.65 -37.61 35.59
C LEU A 478 19.39 -38.13 34.17
N ASP A 479 18.45 -37.51 33.45
CA ASP A 479 18.14 -37.84 32.05
C ASP A 479 19.38 -37.77 31.13
N SER A 480 20.40 -36.99 31.50
CA SER A 480 21.68 -36.92 30.77
C SER A 480 22.46 -38.24 30.75
N ALA A 481 22.15 -39.19 31.65
CA ALA A 481 22.78 -40.50 31.70
C ALA A 481 21.95 -41.61 31.01
N ASP A 482 20.75 -41.32 30.48
CA ASP A 482 19.99 -42.21 29.57
C ASP A 482 20.54 -42.08 28.15
N ILE A 483 21.80 -42.49 27.98
CA ILE A 483 22.58 -42.26 26.76
C ILE A 483 22.24 -43.24 25.63
N ASN A 484 21.59 -44.36 25.95
CA ASN A 484 21.05 -45.28 24.95
C ASN A 484 19.63 -44.89 24.51
N ALA A 485 19.07 -43.82 25.11
CA ALA A 485 17.75 -43.27 24.83
C ALA A 485 16.61 -44.28 24.97
N SER A 486 16.73 -45.19 25.94
CA SER A 486 15.71 -46.20 26.25
C SER A 486 14.46 -45.61 26.87
N GLY A 487 14.55 -44.41 27.45
CA GLY A 487 13.48 -43.67 28.07
C GLY A 487 13.21 -44.17 29.50
N GLY A 488 13.46 -43.32 30.49
CA GLY A 488 13.23 -43.65 31.90
C GLY A 488 14.36 -43.13 32.78
N THR A 489 14.46 -43.65 34.00
CA THR A 489 15.67 -43.44 34.81
C THR A 489 16.81 -44.27 34.22
N PRO A 490 18.04 -43.72 34.12
CA PRO A 490 19.21 -44.45 33.62
C PRO A 490 19.37 -45.83 34.27
N ASP A 491 19.71 -46.85 33.47
CA ASP A 491 19.80 -48.24 33.91
C ASP A 491 21.13 -48.90 33.54
N ASP A 492 21.25 -50.21 33.79
CA ASP A 492 22.49 -50.95 33.50
C ASP A 492 22.80 -51.01 31.99
N ALA A 493 21.79 -50.89 31.12
CA ALA A 493 21.98 -50.87 29.67
C ALA A 493 22.61 -49.55 29.20
N ASP A 494 22.44 -48.45 29.94
CA ASP A 494 23.17 -47.20 29.69
C ASP A 494 24.66 -47.34 30.02
N VAL A 495 24.99 -48.07 31.08
CA VAL A 495 26.38 -48.33 31.48
C VAL A 495 27.09 -49.18 30.43
N ASP A 496 26.44 -50.25 29.97
CA ASP A 496 26.98 -51.11 28.92
C ASP A 496 27.19 -50.31 27.62
N TYR A 497 26.22 -49.47 27.27
CA TYR A 497 26.30 -48.62 26.08
C TYR A 497 27.41 -47.57 26.18
N PHE A 498 27.62 -46.98 27.36
CA PHE A 498 28.70 -46.03 27.61
C PHE A 498 30.06 -46.68 27.33
N PHE A 499 30.29 -47.88 27.88
CA PHE A 499 31.57 -48.57 27.71
C PHE A 499 31.76 -49.17 26.32
N GLU A 500 30.68 -49.50 25.60
CA GLU A 500 30.76 -49.87 24.18
C GLU A 500 31.32 -48.70 23.35
N ARG A 501 30.81 -47.50 23.57
CA ARG A 501 31.27 -46.25 22.91
C ARG A 501 32.68 -45.85 23.32
N TRP A 502 32.96 -45.94 24.62
CA TRP A 502 34.30 -45.72 25.17
C TRP A 502 35.36 -46.60 24.49
N ASN A 503 35.10 -47.91 24.38
CA ASN A 503 36.05 -48.85 23.78
C ASN A 503 36.17 -48.68 22.25
N ALA A 504 35.13 -48.18 21.59
CA ALA A 504 35.17 -47.80 20.19
C ALA A 504 35.97 -46.51 19.93
N GLY A 505 36.34 -45.78 20.99
CA GLY A 505 36.98 -44.47 20.91
C GLY A 505 36.06 -43.38 20.38
N CYS A 506 34.76 -43.68 20.23
CA CYS A 506 33.65 -42.83 19.76
C CYS A 506 32.28 -43.47 20.06
#